data_AF-A0A924GW96-F1
#
_entry.id   AF-A0A924GW96-F1
#
_cell.length_a   1.000
_cell.length_b   1.000
_cell.length_c   1.000
_cell.angle_alpha   90.00
_cell.angle_beta   90.00
_cell.angle_gamma   90.00
#
_symmetry.space_group_name_H-M   'P 1'
#
loop_
_entity.id
_entity.type
_entity.pdbx_description
1 polymer ?
#
loop_
_entity_poly.entity_id
_entity_poly.type
_entity_poly.pdbx_seq_one_letter_code
_entity_poly.pdbx_strand_id
1 'polypeptide(L)'
;MTIASVLISPEQLLNLMAAEKVVVIDTRDADTYGAVLLPGAVNMREIFTFLATSTAEGLTALKSTFAEHFGAVGLSGDETAVFYE
;
A
#
# COMPACT_ATOMS: atom_id res chain seq x y z
N MET A 1 16.03 -16.95 -8.67
CA MET A 1 15.34 -15.82 -8.02
C MET A 1 14.71 -16.39 -6.75
N THR A 2 15.37 -16.25 -5.61
CA THR A 2 14.76 -16.59 -4.32
C THR A 2 13.56 -15.67 -4.16
N ILE A 3 12.38 -16.24 -3.92
CA ILE A 3 11.20 -15.44 -3.58
C ILE A 3 11.57 -14.73 -2.27
N ALA A 4 11.84 -13.42 -2.34
CA ALA A 4 11.95 -12.60 -1.14
C ALA A 4 10.70 -12.87 -0.31
N SER A 5 10.86 -13.20 0.98
CA SER A 5 9.70 -13.52 1.80
C SER A 5 8.72 -12.36 1.71
N VAL A 6 7.47 -12.67 1.34
CA VAL A 6 6.40 -11.66 1.19
C VAL A 6 6.09 -10.99 2.54
N LEU A 7 6.50 -11.63 3.64
CA LEU A 7 6.37 -11.12 5.00
C LEU A 7 7.74 -10.70 5.53
N ILE A 8 7.75 -9.57 6.25
CA ILE A 8 8.91 -9.02 6.96
C ILE A 8 8.52 -8.69 8.40
N SER A 9 9.48 -8.75 9.32
CA SER A 9 9.31 -8.33 10.71
C SER A 9 9.36 -6.79 10.83
N PRO A 10 8.92 -6.21 11.96
CA PRO A 10 9.08 -4.78 12.22
C PRO A 10 10.54 -4.31 12.16
N GLU A 11 11.49 -5.11 12.63
CA GLU A 11 12.92 -4.80 12.55
C GLU A 11 13.41 -4.78 11.09
N GLN A 12 12.94 -5.72 10.27
CA GLN A 12 13.26 -5.73 8.84
C GLN A 12 12.65 -4.53 8.11
N LEU A 13 11.43 -4.12 8.47
CA LEU A 13 10.82 -2.89 7.93
C LEU A 13 11.67 -1.66 8.26
N LEU A 14 12.12 -1.50 9.51
CA LEU A 14 12.99 -0.39 9.90
C LEU A 14 14.29 -0.37 9.09
N ASN A 15 14.92 -1.54 8.90
CA ASN A 15 16.13 -1.66 8.10
C ASN A 15 15.86 -1.33 6.61
N LEU A 16 14.70 -1.73 6.08
CA LEU A 16 14.30 -1.47 4.69
C LEU A 16 14.07 0.02 4.46
N MET A 17 13.33 0.68 5.35
CA MET A 17 13.07 2.13 5.30
C MET A 17 14.34 2.97 5.40
N ALA A 18 15.41 2.43 5.99
CA ALA A 18 16.72 3.08 6.06
C ALA A 18 17.58 2.84 4.79
N ALA A 19 17.30 1.79 4.02
CA ALA A 19 18.13 1.36 2.89
C ALA A 19 17.58 1.80 1.54
N GLU A 20 16.26 1.88 1.39
CA GLU A 20 15.61 2.16 0.11
C GLU A 20 14.31 2.96 0.27
N LYS A 21 13.71 3.35 -0.86
CA LYS A 21 12.43 4.04 -0.84
C LYS A 21 11.32 3.05 -0.52
N VAL A 22 10.60 3.30 0.58
CA VAL A 22 9.50 2.47 1.04
C VAL A 22 8.24 3.32 1.19
N VAL A 23 7.12 2.81 0.68
CA VAL A 23 5.79 3.35 0.99
C VAL A 23 5.11 2.38 1.94
N VAL A 24 4.90 2.82 3.18
CA VAL A 24 4.24 2.01 4.20
C VAL A 24 2.74 2.28 4.16
N ILE A 25 1.95 1.21 3.98
CA ILE A 25 0.52 1.29 3.69
C ILE A 25 -0.26 0.61 4.80
N ASP A 26 -1.04 1.40 5.52
CA ASP A 26 -2.02 0.93 6.48
C ASP A 26 -3.33 0.55 5.77
N THR A 27 -3.83 -0.66 6.04
CA THR A 27 -5.03 -1.20 5.38
C THR A 27 -6.26 -1.25 6.28
N ARG A 28 -6.12 -0.79 7.54
CA ARG A 28 -7.22 -0.72 8.52
C ARG A 28 -8.22 0.36 8.16
N ASP A 29 -9.36 0.37 8.86
CA ASP A 29 -10.31 1.48 8.80
C ASP A 29 -9.70 2.79 9.33
N ALA A 30 -10.32 3.90 8.94
CA ALA A 30 -9.82 5.24 9.24
C ALA A 30 -9.75 5.54 10.74
N ASP A 31 -10.69 5.02 11.54
CA ASP A 31 -10.72 5.25 12.98
C ASP A 31 -9.53 4.54 13.66
N THR A 32 -9.26 3.28 13.26
CA THR A 32 -8.12 2.53 13.78
C THR A 32 -6.78 3.12 13.34
N TYR A 33 -6.67 3.59 12.10
CA TYR A 33 -5.47 4.30 11.62
C TYR A 33 -5.22 5.59 12.41
N GLY A 34 -6.27 6.39 12.64
CA GLY A 34 -6.17 7.66 13.37
C GLY A 34 -5.80 7.52 14.85
N ALA A 35 -6.03 6.35 15.46
CA ALA A 35 -5.71 6.11 16.87
C ALA A 35 -4.21 5.92 17.13
N VAL A 36 -3.50 5.20 16.25
CA VAL A 36 -2.05 4.97 16.36
C VAL A 36 -1.44 4.93 14.96
N LEU A 37 -0.73 6.01 14.62
CA LEU A 37 -0.06 6.21 13.34
C LEU A 37 1.39 5.72 13.41
N LEU A 38 1.80 4.94 12.41
CA LEU A 38 3.22 4.77 12.11
C LEU A 38 3.69 5.99 11.31
N PRO A 39 4.77 6.69 11.72
CA PRO A 39 5.25 7.87 11.01
C PRO A 39 5.51 7.59 9.52
N GLY A 40 4.94 8.41 8.64
CA GLY A 40 5.09 8.28 7.20
C GLY A 40 4.21 7.20 6.54
N ALA A 41 3.45 6.42 7.31
CA ALA A 41 2.48 5.50 6.75
C ALA A 41 1.27 6.24 6.19
N VAL A 42 0.73 5.75 5.07
CA VAL A 42 -0.50 6.25 4.43
C VAL A 42 -1.62 5.22 4.62
N ASN A 43 -2.85 5.68 4.86
CA ASN A 43 -4.01 4.78 4.90
C ASN A 43 -4.60 4.62 3.50
N MET A 44 -4.71 3.38 3.03
CA MET A 44 -5.27 3.06 1.70
C MET A 44 -6.31 1.95 1.78
N ARG A 45 -7.28 2.10 2.69
CA ARG A 45 -8.38 1.13 2.86
C ARG A 45 -9.13 0.86 1.57
N GLU A 46 -9.33 1.88 0.75
CA GLU A 46 -10.10 1.83 -0.50
C GLU A 46 -9.56 0.78 -1.48
N ILE A 47 -8.24 0.58 -1.55
CA ILE A 47 -7.62 -0.42 -2.43
C ILE A 47 -8.08 -1.85 -2.09
N PHE A 48 -8.44 -2.10 -0.82
CA PHE A 48 -8.91 -3.41 -0.36
C PHE A 48 -10.44 -3.54 -0.37
N THR A 49 -11.17 -2.43 -0.46
CA THR A 49 -12.65 -2.42 -0.45
C THR A 49 -13.28 -2.06 -1.78
N PHE A 50 -12.47 -1.70 -2.79
CA PHE A 50 -12.99 -1.33 -4.10
C PHE A 50 -13.69 -2.51 -4.78
N LEU A 51 -14.94 -2.28 -5.21
CA LEU A 51 -15.74 -3.27 -5.90
C LEU A 51 -15.72 -3.00 -7.41
N ALA A 52 -15.00 -3.83 -8.16
CA ALA A 52 -14.96 -3.78 -9.61
C ALA A 52 -15.90 -4.83 -10.23
N THR A 53 -16.58 -4.48 -11.32
CA THR A 53 -17.21 -5.46 -12.20
C THR A 53 -16.16 -6.11 -13.10
N SER A 54 -16.33 -7.37 -13.47
CA SER A 54 -15.41 -8.07 -14.41
C SER A 54 -15.60 -7.65 -15.88
N THR A 55 -16.31 -6.56 -16.14
CA THR A 55 -16.45 -5.97 -17.48
C THR A 55 -15.20 -5.19 -17.86
N ALA A 56 -15.02 -4.89 -19.14
CA ALA A 56 -13.87 -4.10 -19.61
C ALA A 56 -13.86 -2.69 -18.96
N GLU A 57 -15.04 -2.09 -18.81
CA GLU A 57 -15.23 -0.79 -18.16
C GLU A 57 -14.90 -0.87 -16.66
N GLY A 58 -15.34 -1.94 -15.98
CA GLY A 58 -15.05 -2.15 -14.56
C GLY A 58 -13.57 -2.35 -14.28
N LEU A 59 -12.86 -3.11 -15.12
CA LEU A 59 -11.41 -3.27 -15.03
C LEU A 59 -10.65 -1.98 -15.36
N THR A 60 -11.18 -1.16 -16.27
CA THR A 60 -10.61 0.15 -16.58
C THR A 60 -10.75 1.11 -15.41
N ALA A 61 -11.94 1.14 -14.79
CA ALA A 61 -12.19 1.93 -13.59
C ALA A 61 -11.28 1.50 -12.43
N LEU A 62 -11.19 0.20 -12.14
CA LEU A 62 -10.26 -0.36 -11.13
C LEU A 62 -8.83 0.14 -11.34
N LYS A 63 -8.29 -0.01 -12.56
CA LYS A 63 -6.91 0.39 -12.88
C LYS A 63 -6.71 1.89 -12.73
N SER A 64 -7.65 2.70 -13.21
CA SER A 64 -7.56 4.16 -13.13
C SER A 64 -7.58 4.63 -11.68
N THR A 65 -8.53 4.14 -10.88
CA THR A 65 -8.64 4.47 -9.46
C THR A 65 -7.37 4.07 -8.72
N PHE A 66 -6.85 2.87 -8.93
CA PHE A 66 -5.66 2.40 -8.23
C PHE A 66 -4.42 3.20 -8.63
N ALA A 67 -4.25 3.49 -9.93
CA ALA A 67 -3.14 4.31 -10.40
C ALA A 67 -3.16 5.73 -9.79
N GLU A 68 -4.34 6.34 -9.69
CA GLU A 68 -4.51 7.65 -9.04
C GLU A 68 -4.13 7.60 -7.56
N HIS A 69 -4.68 6.62 -6.82
CA HIS A 69 -4.43 6.49 -5.38
C HIS A 69 -2.97 6.18 -5.08
N PHE A 70 -2.35 5.24 -5.82
CA PHE A 70 -0.93 4.93 -5.66
C PHE A 70 -0.04 6.11 -6.02
N GLY A 71 -0.34 6.81 -7.13
CA GLY A 71 0.40 8.00 -7.53
C GLY A 71 0.33 9.13 -6.50
N ALA A 72 -0.84 9.34 -5.89
CA ALA A 72 -1.05 10.39 -4.88
C ALA A 72 -0.21 10.18 -3.60
N VAL A 73 0.13 8.93 -3.27
CA VAL A 73 0.98 8.59 -2.12
C VAL A 73 2.45 8.36 -2.47
N GLY A 74 2.83 8.60 -3.74
CA GLY A 74 4.21 8.45 -4.20
C GLY A 74 4.62 7.01 -4.51
N LEU A 75 3.69 6.07 -4.68
CA LEU A 75 3.98 4.72 -5.13
C LEU A 75 3.97 4.69 -6.67
N SER A 76 5.14 4.92 -7.25
CA SER A 76 5.33 5.05 -8.70
C SER A 76 5.76 3.75 -9.39
N GLY A 77 6.24 2.79 -8.61
CA GLY A 77 6.88 1.56 -9.07
C GLY A 77 8.39 1.51 -8.77
N ASP A 78 8.99 2.65 -8.41
CA ASP A 78 10.38 2.73 -7.92
C ASP A 78 10.51 2.39 -6.42
N GLU A 79 9.39 2.43 -5.69
CA GLU A 79 9.32 2.21 -4.24
C GLU A 79 8.88 0.77 -3.90
N THR A 80 9.39 0.24 -2.79
CA THR A 80 8.85 -0.99 -2.20
C THR A 80 7.59 -0.66 -1.38
N ALA A 81 6.45 -1.24 -1.76
CA ALA A 81 5.21 -1.15 -0.98
C ALA A 81 5.21 -2.18 0.16
N VAL A 82 4.98 -1.73 1.40
CA VAL A 82 4.82 -2.60 2.56
C VAL A 82 3.45 -2.37 3.18
N PHE A 83 2.61 -3.40 3.18
CA PHE A 83 1.27 -3.37 3.77
C PHE A 83 1.29 -3.86 5.22
N TYR A 84 0.48 -3.25 6.08
CA TYR A 84 0.20 -3.75 7.43
C TYR A 84 -1.27 -3.54 7.84
N GLU A 85 -1.67 -4.27 8.86
CA GLU A 85 -2.95 -4.18 9.57
C GLU A 85 -2.74 -4.22 11.09
#